data_AF-G5ZZT5-F1
#
_entry.id   AF-G5ZZT5-F1
#
_cell.length_a   1.000
_cell.length_b   1.000
_cell.length_c   1.000
_cell.angle_alpha   90.00
_cell.angle_beta   90.00
_cell.angle_gamma   90.00
#
_symmetry.space_group_name_H-M   'P 1'
#
loop_
_entity.id
_entity.type
_entity.pdbx_description
1 polymer ?
#
loop_
_entity_poly.entity_id
_entity_poly.type
_entity_poly.pdbx_seq_one_letter_code
_entity_poly.pdbx_strand_id
1 'polypeptide(L)'
;MLNRSVKTALRTGYAHAVMQTALTVVGLTLASISLPVGAEPIVVLEYRSSEQMMDGQGSTHPFRMDPDYSAHHTVRQDETLSHIIANYYGGSGLDKAFVQMAIIKKNRSAFVRSNPHYLFAGKSLHLPSLNEIRAMLVKQTKAPKNTDTSRDNREHIFFFGS
;
A
#
# COMPACT_ATOMS: atom_id res chain seq x y z
N MET A 1 -22.58 101.14 36.16
CA MET A 1 -22.22 100.76 37.55
C MET A 1 -22.42 99.25 37.65
N LEU A 2 -21.35 98.42 37.57
CA LEU A 2 -20.63 97.85 38.73
C LEU A 2 -21.60 97.35 39.83
N ASN A 3 -21.57 96.12 40.35
CA ASN A 3 -20.41 95.28 40.60
C ASN A 3 -20.85 93.85 41.04
N ARG A 4 -19.86 92.98 40.99
CA ARG A 4 -19.70 91.59 41.43
C ARG A 4 -20.30 91.20 42.79
N SER A 5 -20.74 89.94 42.87
CA SER A 5 -20.56 89.02 44.01
C SER A 5 -20.85 87.60 43.48
N VAL A 6 -19.93 86.85 42.86
CA VAL A 6 -18.72 86.19 43.38
C VAL A 6 -18.92 85.49 44.73
N LYS A 7 -19.11 84.17 44.62
CA LYS A 7 -18.68 83.10 45.54
C LYS A 7 -19.44 82.90 46.85
N THR A 8 -20.42 82.00 46.82
CA THR A 8 -20.67 80.92 47.80
C THR A 8 -21.90 80.17 47.27
N ALA A 9 -22.00 78.85 47.12
CA ALA A 9 -21.21 77.68 47.48
C ALA A 9 -21.61 76.59 46.45
N LEU A 10 -20.70 75.93 45.73
CA LEU A 10 -20.05 74.68 46.13
C LEU A 10 -20.98 73.75 46.95
N ARG A 11 -21.29 72.59 46.34
CA ARG A 11 -22.30 71.58 46.71
C ARG A 11 -23.68 72.03 46.23
N THR A 12 -24.09 71.70 45.01
CA THR A 12 -24.58 70.35 44.72
C THR A 12 -24.55 70.11 43.20
N GLY A 13 -23.36 70.06 42.63
CA GLY A 13 -23.13 69.45 41.32
C GLY A 13 -22.87 67.96 41.51
N TYR A 14 -23.92 67.13 41.68
CA TYR A 14 -23.79 65.67 41.61
C TYR A 14 -25.06 64.93 41.15
N ALA A 15 -26.18 65.60 40.86
CA ALA A 15 -27.40 64.92 40.42
C ALA A 15 -27.69 65.02 38.91
N HIS A 16 -27.02 65.92 38.17
CA HIS A 16 -27.24 66.09 36.73
C HIS A 16 -26.04 65.69 35.86
N ALA A 17 -24.95 65.21 36.45
CA ALA A 17 -23.68 64.96 35.76
C ALA A 17 -23.14 63.52 35.92
N VAL A 18 -23.99 62.53 36.23
CA VAL A 18 -23.63 61.09 36.19
C VAL A 18 -24.64 60.28 35.35
N MET A 19 -25.26 60.91 34.36
CA MET A 19 -25.79 60.16 33.22
C MET A 19 -25.20 60.73 31.92
N GLN A 20 -23.91 61.04 32.00
CA GLN A 20 -23.05 61.12 30.83
C GLN A 20 -22.90 59.70 30.25
N THR A 21 -22.84 59.69 28.92
CA THR A 21 -22.31 58.62 28.06
C THR A 21 -23.08 57.31 28.05
N ALA A 22 -24.05 57.21 27.13
CA ALA A 22 -24.00 56.23 26.04
C ALA A 22 -25.39 56.09 25.43
N LEU A 23 -25.80 57.00 24.54
CA LEU A 23 -26.77 56.61 23.50
C LEU A 23 -26.75 57.57 22.30
N THR A 24 -25.56 58.02 21.90
CA THR A 24 -25.30 58.26 20.48
C THR A 24 -25.08 56.91 19.83
N VAL A 25 -25.95 56.49 18.90
CA VAL A 25 -25.58 56.11 17.52
C VAL A 25 -26.89 55.94 16.76
N VAL A 26 -27.25 56.99 16.01
CA VAL A 26 -27.96 56.82 14.75
C VAL A 26 -27.03 56.00 13.87
N GLY A 27 -27.43 54.76 13.60
CA GLY A 27 -26.66 53.81 12.83
C GLY A 27 -27.44 52.51 12.79
N LEU A 28 -28.39 52.42 11.86
CA LEU A 28 -28.99 51.16 11.48
C LEU A 28 -27.89 50.33 10.77
N THR A 29 -26.93 49.81 11.53
CA THR A 29 -25.98 48.84 11.04
C THR A 29 -26.72 47.52 10.95
N LEU A 30 -27.14 47.16 9.73
CA LEU A 30 -27.42 45.76 9.43
C LEU A 30 -26.14 44.98 9.73
N ALA A 31 -26.06 44.39 10.91
CA ALA A 31 -25.09 43.35 11.20
C ALA A 31 -25.48 42.16 10.32
N SER A 32 -24.79 42.01 9.18
CA SER A 32 -24.85 40.80 8.38
C SER A 32 -24.35 39.64 9.25
N ILE A 33 -25.28 38.88 9.82
CA ILE A 33 -24.95 37.62 10.50
C ILE A 33 -24.48 36.68 9.38
N SER A 34 -23.17 36.59 9.21
CA SER A 34 -22.57 35.56 8.36
C SER A 34 -22.75 34.24 9.10
N LEU A 35 -23.82 33.50 8.77
CA LEU A 35 -23.95 32.12 9.22
C LEU A 35 -22.78 31.33 8.62
N PRO A 36 -22.04 30.54 9.40
CA PRO A 36 -21.08 29.62 8.82
C PRO A 36 -21.88 28.56 8.05
N VAL A 37 -21.99 28.74 6.74
CA VAL A 37 -22.36 27.66 5.84
C VAL A 37 -21.19 26.70 5.87
N GLY A 38 -21.30 25.66 6.70
CA GLY A 38 -20.39 24.52 6.69
C GLY A 38 -20.54 23.78 5.37
N ALA A 39 -19.91 24.31 4.32
CA ALA A 39 -19.74 23.58 3.08
C ALA A 39 -18.67 22.52 3.33
N GLU A 40 -19.11 21.34 3.76
CA GLU A 40 -18.23 20.17 3.76
C GLU A 40 -17.86 19.87 2.29
N PRO A 41 -16.56 19.72 1.98
CA PRO A 41 -16.16 19.36 0.63
C PRO A 41 -16.74 17.99 0.30
N ILE A 42 -17.55 17.91 -0.77
CA ILE A 42 -17.96 16.62 -1.34
C ILE A 42 -16.69 15.93 -1.82
N VAL A 43 -16.34 14.84 -1.15
CA VAL A 43 -15.33 13.91 -1.63
C VAL A 43 -16.02 13.01 -2.63
N VAL A 44 -15.91 13.35 -3.91
CA VAL A 44 -16.23 12.39 -4.98
C VAL A 44 -15.11 11.36 -4.98
N LEU A 45 -15.36 10.22 -4.34
CA LEU A 45 -14.57 9.03 -4.59
C LEU A 45 -14.84 8.61 -6.02
N GLU A 46 -13.97 9.06 -6.92
CA GLU A 46 -13.83 8.38 -8.20
C GLU A 46 -13.35 6.97 -7.87
N TYR A 47 -14.31 6.03 -7.80
CA TYR A 47 -13.99 4.64 -8.03
C TYR A 47 -13.48 4.60 -9.47
N ARG A 48 -12.18 4.79 -9.62
CA ARG A 48 -11.46 4.30 -10.79
C ARG A 48 -11.65 2.80 -10.70
N SER A 49 -12.76 2.31 -11.25
CA SER A 49 -12.93 0.92 -11.62
C SER A 49 -11.76 0.64 -12.53
N SER A 50 -10.70 0.10 -11.92
CA SER A 50 -9.56 -0.45 -12.61
C SER A 50 -10.14 -1.46 -13.58
N GLU A 51 -10.19 -1.03 -14.84
CA GLU A 51 -10.15 -1.86 -16.03
C GLU A 51 -10.80 -3.21 -15.82
N GLN A 52 -12.11 -3.27 -16.09
CA GLN A 52 -12.84 -4.47 -16.56
C GLN A 52 -12.03 -5.75 -16.37
N MET A 53 -11.92 -6.20 -15.12
CA MET A 53 -11.59 -7.59 -14.89
C MET A 53 -12.78 -8.33 -15.46
N MET A 54 -12.55 -9.11 -16.51
CA MET A 54 -13.43 -10.21 -16.83
C MET A 54 -13.39 -11.18 -15.62
N ASP A 55 -14.05 -10.81 -14.52
CA ASP A 55 -14.50 -11.72 -13.48
C ASP A 55 -15.78 -12.38 -14.01
N GLY A 56 -15.60 -13.08 -15.12
CA GLY A 56 -16.60 -13.99 -15.65
C GLY A 56 -16.46 -15.27 -14.86
N GLN A 57 -17.37 -15.45 -13.89
CA GLN A 57 -17.57 -16.65 -13.09
C GLN A 57 -16.66 -16.74 -11.84
N GLY A 58 -17.28 -16.65 -10.66
CA GLY A 58 -16.65 -16.91 -9.36
C GLY A 58 -15.66 -18.07 -9.42
N SER A 59 -14.39 -17.72 -9.35
CA SER A 59 -13.20 -18.48 -9.77
C SER A 59 -13.12 -19.91 -9.23
N THR A 60 -13.75 -20.87 -9.92
CA THR A 60 -13.57 -22.33 -9.76
C THR A 60 -12.24 -22.81 -10.35
N HIS A 61 -11.23 -21.95 -10.26
CA HIS A 61 -9.92 -22.22 -10.80
C HIS A 61 -9.21 -23.27 -9.91
N PRO A 62 -8.64 -24.35 -10.47
CA PRO A 62 -8.13 -25.47 -9.68
C PRO A 62 -7.04 -25.04 -8.68
N PHE A 63 -6.12 -24.15 -9.10
CA PHE A 63 -5.08 -23.59 -8.22
C PHE A 63 -5.59 -22.69 -7.08
N ARG A 64 -6.88 -22.33 -7.08
CA ARG A 64 -7.53 -21.57 -5.99
C ARG A 64 -8.39 -22.48 -5.12
N MET A 65 -9.08 -23.43 -5.75
CA MET A 65 -9.98 -24.36 -5.06
C MET A 65 -9.24 -25.40 -4.24
N ASP A 66 -8.14 -25.93 -4.76
CA ASP A 66 -7.29 -26.87 -4.07
C ASP A 66 -5.90 -26.26 -3.83
N PRO A 67 -5.55 -25.92 -2.57
CA PRO A 67 -4.25 -25.34 -2.23
C PRO A 67 -3.05 -26.23 -2.55
N ASP A 68 -3.24 -27.53 -2.69
CA ASP A 68 -2.21 -28.53 -2.98
C ASP A 68 -2.19 -28.95 -4.45
N TYR A 69 -3.11 -28.43 -5.26
CA TYR A 69 -3.13 -28.68 -6.70
C TYR A 69 -1.87 -28.15 -7.37
N SER A 70 -1.17 -29.04 -8.05
CA SER A 70 -0.01 -28.75 -8.89
C SER A 70 -0.22 -29.38 -10.27
N ALA A 71 0.46 -28.83 -11.27
CA ALA A 71 0.37 -29.33 -12.63
C ALA A 71 1.75 -29.45 -13.27
N HIS A 72 1.82 -30.18 -14.38
CA HIS A 72 3.00 -30.25 -15.23
C HIS A 72 2.65 -29.79 -16.63
N HIS A 73 3.54 -28.99 -17.23
CA HIS A 73 3.37 -28.47 -18.59
C HIS A 73 4.63 -28.71 -19.40
N THR A 74 4.50 -29.23 -20.62
CA THR A 74 5.62 -29.36 -21.53
C THR A 74 5.70 -28.13 -22.42
N VAL A 75 6.80 -27.39 -22.33
CA VAL A 75 7.00 -26.15 -23.07
C VAL A 75 6.98 -26.43 -24.57
N ARG A 76 6.10 -25.74 -25.30
CA ARG A 76 6.02 -25.81 -26.76
C ARG A 76 7.07 -24.91 -27.40
N GLN A 77 7.34 -25.14 -28.68
CA GLN A 77 8.17 -24.22 -29.46
C GLN A 77 7.51 -22.83 -29.48
N ASP A 78 8.31 -21.79 -29.29
CA ASP A 78 7.89 -20.37 -29.23
C ASP A 78 6.94 -20.01 -28.07
N GLU A 79 6.84 -20.87 -27.05
CA GLU A 79 6.07 -20.59 -25.85
C GLU A 79 6.92 -19.87 -24.79
N THR A 80 6.35 -18.88 -24.12
CA THR A 80 7.02 -18.10 -23.08
C THR A 80 6.46 -18.41 -21.70
N LEU A 81 7.21 -18.09 -20.65
CA LEU A 81 6.74 -18.24 -19.28
C LEU A 81 5.46 -17.44 -19.04
N SER A 82 5.35 -16.24 -19.61
CA SER A 82 4.17 -15.39 -19.48
C SER A 82 2.93 -16.03 -20.11
N HIS A 83 3.05 -16.69 -21.26
CA HIS A 83 1.96 -17.45 -21.88
C HIS A 83 1.50 -18.58 -20.96
N ILE A 84 2.43 -19.34 -20.39
CA ILE A 84 2.14 -20.47 -19.51
C ILE A 84 1.42 -19.97 -18.24
N ILE A 85 1.89 -18.88 -17.64
CA ILE A 85 1.24 -18.28 -16.46
C ILE A 85 -0.17 -17.80 -16.79
N ALA A 86 -0.36 -17.14 -17.94
CA ALA A 86 -1.69 -16.69 -18.35
C ALA A 86 -2.65 -17.87 -18.57
N ASN A 87 -2.17 -18.98 -19.13
CA ASN A 87 -2.99 -20.15 -19.41
C ASN A 87 -3.36 -20.94 -18.15
N TYR A 88 -2.40 -21.14 -17.24
CA TYR A 88 -2.60 -22.00 -16.06
C TYR A 88 -3.01 -21.27 -14.80
N TYR A 89 -2.69 -19.98 -14.67
CA TYR A 89 -2.96 -19.17 -13.48
C TYR A 89 -3.84 -17.94 -13.80
N GLY A 90 -4.21 -17.74 -15.07
CA GLY A 90 -5.18 -16.73 -15.47
C GLY A 90 -6.52 -16.94 -14.76
N GLY A 91 -7.04 -15.88 -14.12
CA GLY A 91 -8.30 -15.98 -13.36
C GLY A 91 -8.20 -16.71 -12.01
N SER A 92 -7.01 -17.20 -11.61
CA SER A 92 -6.80 -17.82 -10.28
C SER A 92 -6.83 -16.83 -9.12
N GLY A 93 -6.63 -15.54 -9.41
CA GLY A 93 -6.43 -14.50 -8.40
C GLY A 93 -5.05 -14.53 -7.73
N LEU A 94 -4.15 -15.42 -8.16
CA LEU A 94 -2.77 -15.43 -7.69
C LEU A 94 -1.96 -14.33 -8.37
N ASP A 95 -1.10 -13.69 -7.59
CA ASP A 95 -0.19 -12.68 -8.08
C ASP A 95 0.86 -13.30 -9.02
N LYS A 96 0.93 -12.73 -10.23
CA LYS A 96 1.75 -13.25 -11.33
C LYS A 96 3.24 -13.20 -11.01
N ALA A 97 3.71 -12.22 -10.25
CA ALA A 97 5.13 -12.09 -9.92
C ALA A 97 5.59 -13.21 -8.97
N PHE A 98 4.76 -13.54 -7.96
CA PHE A 98 5.05 -14.66 -7.06
C PHE A 98 4.99 -16.01 -7.78
N VAL A 99 3.98 -16.22 -8.63
CA VAL A 99 3.88 -17.43 -9.47
C VAL A 99 5.09 -17.57 -10.37
N GLN A 100 5.49 -16.50 -11.06
CA GLN A 100 6.67 -16.47 -11.92
C GLN A 100 7.93 -16.86 -11.15
N MET A 101 8.20 -16.21 -10.01
CA MET A 101 9.35 -16.53 -9.17
C MET A 101 9.36 -18.00 -8.74
N ALA A 102 8.18 -18.54 -8.41
CA ALA A 102 8.03 -19.93 -7.99
C ALA A 102 8.36 -20.93 -9.09
N ILE A 103 7.84 -20.70 -10.30
CA ILE A 103 8.13 -21.55 -11.46
C ILE A 103 9.62 -21.50 -11.78
N ILE A 104 10.25 -20.31 -11.77
CA ILE A 104 11.69 -20.18 -12.03
C ILE A 104 12.52 -20.97 -11.02
N LYS A 105 12.20 -20.82 -9.73
CA LYS A 105 12.95 -21.47 -8.64
C LYS A 105 12.82 -22.99 -8.67
N LYS A 106 11.62 -23.52 -8.94
CA LYS A 106 11.37 -24.97 -9.04
C LYS A 106 11.96 -25.60 -10.30
N ASN A 107 12.03 -24.85 -11.41
CA ASN A 107 12.38 -25.39 -12.72
C ASN A 107 13.66 -24.77 -13.30
N ARG A 108 14.69 -24.54 -12.48
CA ARG A 108 15.93 -23.87 -12.91
C ARG A 108 16.56 -24.47 -14.17
N SER A 109 16.44 -25.79 -14.36
CA SER A 109 16.97 -26.52 -15.53
C SER A 109 16.23 -26.27 -16.84
N ALA A 110 14.99 -25.75 -16.79
CA ALA A 110 14.19 -25.43 -17.96
C ALA A 110 14.48 -24.03 -18.51
N PHE A 111 15.15 -23.17 -17.74
CA PHE A 111 15.47 -21.79 -18.14
C PHE A 111 16.90 -21.68 -18.69
N VAL A 112 17.04 -21.00 -19.81
CA VAL A 112 18.35 -20.71 -20.41
C VAL A 112 19.06 -19.68 -19.53
N ARG A 113 20.21 -20.06 -18.95
CA ARG A 113 21.03 -19.16 -18.09
C ARG A 113 20.23 -18.50 -16.95
N SER A 114 19.18 -19.16 -16.45
CA SER A 114 18.25 -18.59 -15.45
C SER A 114 17.49 -17.34 -15.92
N ASN A 115 17.38 -17.10 -17.23
CA ASN A 115 16.61 -15.99 -17.77
C ASN A 115 15.11 -16.36 -17.87
N PRO A 116 14.20 -15.63 -17.20
CA PRO A 116 12.75 -15.90 -17.23
C PRO A 116 12.12 -15.85 -18.64
N HIS A 117 12.72 -15.08 -19.54
CA HIS A 117 12.22 -14.88 -20.90
C HIS A 117 12.59 -16.01 -21.86
N TYR A 118 13.52 -16.90 -21.49
CA TYR A 118 14.01 -17.96 -22.36
C TYR A 118 13.84 -19.34 -21.72
N LEU A 119 12.96 -20.14 -22.30
CA LEU A 119 12.68 -21.52 -21.92
C LEU A 119 13.19 -22.50 -22.98
N PHE A 120 13.70 -23.65 -22.55
CA PHE A 120 13.98 -24.75 -23.46
C PHE A 120 12.68 -25.46 -23.89
N ALA A 121 12.44 -25.54 -25.20
CA ALA A 121 11.33 -26.30 -25.74
C ALA A 121 11.43 -27.80 -25.38
N GLY A 122 10.28 -28.45 -25.19
CA GLY A 122 10.18 -29.86 -24.83
C GLY A 122 10.54 -30.19 -23.38
N LYS A 123 10.92 -29.20 -22.55
CA LYS A 123 11.12 -29.43 -21.11
C LYS A 123 9.79 -29.44 -20.38
N SER A 124 9.66 -30.35 -19.41
CA SER A 124 8.53 -30.38 -18.48
C SER A 124 8.78 -29.36 -17.36
N LEU A 125 7.85 -28.42 -17.22
CA LEU A 125 7.76 -27.45 -16.14
C LEU A 125 6.78 -27.95 -15.10
N HIS A 126 7.23 -27.97 -13.85
CA HIS A 126 6.38 -28.13 -12.70
C HIS A 126 5.74 -26.79 -12.32
N LEU A 127 4.42 -26.74 -12.32
CA LEU A 127 3.61 -25.59 -11.94
C LEU A 127 3.21 -25.75 -10.47
N PRO A 128 3.82 -24.97 -9.57
CA PRO A 128 3.69 -25.18 -8.13
C PRO A 128 2.30 -24.83 -7.61
N SER A 129 1.91 -25.52 -6.55
CA SER A 129 0.66 -25.25 -5.82
C SER A 129 0.75 -23.99 -4.95
N LEU A 130 -0.40 -23.52 -4.45
CA LEU A 130 -0.44 -22.39 -3.53
C LEU A 130 0.33 -22.67 -2.23
N ASN A 131 0.20 -23.89 -1.69
CA ASN A 131 0.93 -24.31 -0.50
C ASN A 131 2.43 -24.37 -0.77
N GLU A 132 2.86 -24.83 -1.94
CA GLU A 132 4.28 -24.83 -2.30
C GLU A 132 4.84 -23.42 -2.42
N ILE A 133 4.11 -22.51 -3.08
CA ILE A 133 4.50 -21.09 -3.17
C ILE A 133 4.64 -20.50 -1.76
N ARG A 134 3.64 -20.69 -0.89
CA ARG A 134 3.68 -20.26 0.52
C ARG A 134 4.87 -20.84 1.28
N ALA A 135 5.12 -22.14 1.14
CA ALA A 135 6.23 -22.80 1.80
C ALA A 135 7.59 -22.19 1.39
N MET A 136 7.76 -21.79 0.14
CA MET A 136 8.99 -21.14 -0.31
C MET A 136 9.19 -19.72 0.23
N LEU A 137 8.09 -19.00 0.49
CA LEU A 137 8.11 -17.67 1.10
C LEU A 137 8.47 -17.76 2.59
N VAL A 138 7.90 -18.74 3.29
CA VAL A 138 8.10 -18.93 4.74
C VAL A 138 9.44 -19.60 5.07
N LYS A 139 9.96 -20.49 4.21
CA LYS A 139 11.16 -21.32 4.49
C LYS A 139 12.51 -20.62 4.27
N GLN A 140 12.56 -19.30 4.41
CA GLN A 140 13.80 -18.51 4.33
C GLN A 140 14.54 -18.46 5.69
N THR A 141 14.96 -19.62 6.22
CA THR A 141 15.99 -19.69 7.30
C THR A 141 16.95 -20.87 7.17
N LYS A 142 16.94 -21.62 6.05
CA LYS A 142 18.05 -22.55 5.76
C LYS A 142 18.87 -21.98 4.62
N ALA A 143 20.06 -21.50 4.98
CA ALA A 143 21.11 -21.06 4.08
C ALA A 143 21.27 -22.03 2.89
N PRO A 144 21.64 -21.54 1.70
CA PRO A 144 21.89 -22.41 0.56
C PRO A 144 22.94 -23.45 0.97
N LYS A 145 22.56 -24.73 0.90
CA LYS A 145 23.54 -25.81 0.93
C LYS A 145 24.29 -25.71 -0.39
N ASN A 146 25.38 -24.94 -0.40
CA ASN A 146 26.38 -25.04 -1.45
C ASN A 146 26.79 -26.50 -1.51
N THR A 147 26.34 -27.22 -2.54
CA THR A 147 27.00 -28.44 -2.96
C THR A 147 28.23 -28.02 -3.74
N ASP A 148 29.19 -27.42 -3.03
CA ASP A 148 30.57 -27.38 -3.48
C ASP A 148 31.11 -28.79 -3.23
N THR A 149 31.16 -29.59 -4.29
CA THR A 149 32.14 -30.67 -4.37
C THR A 149 33.52 -30.04 -4.48
N SER A 150 34.00 -29.47 -3.37
CA SER A 150 35.40 -29.11 -3.20
C SER A 150 36.03 -30.16 -2.31
N ARG A 151 37.02 -30.87 -2.87
CA ARG A 151 37.86 -31.83 -2.16
C ARG A 151 38.43 -31.15 -0.92
N ASP A 152 37.97 -31.58 0.23
CA ASP A 152 38.44 -31.13 1.52
C ASP A 152 39.80 -31.77 1.81
N ASN A 153 40.88 -31.15 1.35
CA ASN A 153 42.23 -31.46 1.80
C ASN A 153 42.66 -30.43 2.87
N ARG A 154 41.90 -30.35 3.96
CA ARG A 154 42.30 -29.60 5.15
C ARG A 154 43.35 -30.40 5.90
N GLU A 155 44.61 -30.06 5.67
CA GLU A 155 45.71 -30.53 6.52
C GLU A 155 45.53 -29.97 7.93
N HIS A 156 45.34 -30.86 8.90
CA HIS A 156 45.21 -30.51 10.30
C HIS A 156 46.59 -30.21 10.89
N ILE A 157 46.77 -29.00 11.42
CA ILE A 157 47.97 -28.64 12.18
C ILE A 157 47.74 -29.04 13.63
N PHE A 158 48.59 -29.93 14.16
CA PHE A 158 48.54 -30.38 15.56
C PHE A 158 49.57 -29.63 16.40
N PHE A 159 49.12 -29.08 17.54
CA PHE A 159 49.99 -28.51 18.57
C PHE A 159 50.05 -29.48 19.75
N PHE A 160 51.25 -29.98 20.05
CA PHE A 160 51.53 -30.70 21.29
C PHE A 160 52.26 -29.74 22.23
N GLY A 161 51.62 -29.38 23.33
CA GLY A 161 52.25 -28.62 24.43
C GLY A 161 52.92 -29.56 25.42
N SER A 162 54.11 -29.16 25.88
CA SER A 162 54.90 -29.80 26.94
C SER A 162 54.42 -29.44 28.34
#